data_AF-A0A7S1N6Z2-F1
#
_entry.id   AF-A0A7S1N6Z2-F1
#
_cell.length_a   1.000
_cell.length_b   1.000
_cell.length_c   1.000
_cell.angle_alpha   90.00
_cell.angle_beta   90.00
_cell.angle_gamma   90.00
#
_symmetry.space_group_name_H-M   'P 1'
#
loop_
_entity.id
_entity.type
_entity.pdbx_description
1 polymer ?
#
loop_
_entity_poly.entity_id
_entity_poly.type
_entity_poly.pdbx_seq_one_letter_code
_entity_poly.pdbx_strand_id
1 'polypeptide(L)'
;QLLAAVRCCVLSPDDLKQAEAEGWNPSHCKPLNPDNEATMLSALEQLLHAMLQAYPTTLEEDEDMMQDSNESIGTLLALRFRMGQKRMLQRTIATIQRMAGANGG
;
A
#
# COMPACT_ATOMS: atom_id res chain seq x y z
N GLN A 1 -1.90 -0.58 -13.64
CA GLN A 1 -2.32 0.85 -13.68
C GLN A 1 -1.89 1.60 -12.42
N LEU A 2 -2.28 1.19 -11.20
CA LEU A 2 -1.84 1.88 -9.97
C LEU A 2 -0.30 1.98 -9.84
N LEU A 3 0.43 0.87 -10.01
CA LEU A 3 1.89 0.88 -9.93
C LEU A 3 2.55 1.84 -10.92
N ALA A 4 2.04 1.90 -12.15
CA ALA A 4 2.52 2.84 -13.16
C ALA A 4 2.31 4.30 -12.73
N ALA A 5 1.16 4.61 -12.14
CA ALA A 5 0.88 5.94 -11.63
C ALA A 5 1.84 6.32 -10.48
N VAL A 6 2.06 5.42 -9.51
CA VAL A 6 2.96 5.70 -8.38
C VAL A 6 4.40 5.87 -8.85
N ARG A 7 4.88 5.06 -9.82
CA ARG A 7 6.21 5.26 -10.44
C ARG A 7 6.37 6.65 -11.01
N CYS A 8 5.37 7.14 -11.74
CA CYS A 8 5.36 8.50 -12.29
C CYS A 8 5.37 9.57 -11.19
N CYS A 9 4.69 9.35 -10.05
CA CYS A 9 4.65 10.29 -8.94
C CYS A 9 5.99 10.44 -8.20
N VAL A 10 6.90 9.47 -8.31
CA VAL A 10 8.21 9.47 -7.63
C VAL A 10 9.38 9.68 -8.59
N LEU A 11 9.14 10.07 -9.85
CA LEU A 11 10.21 10.36 -10.81
C LEU A 11 11.06 11.54 -10.33
N SER A 12 12.37 11.32 -10.26
CA SER A 12 13.34 12.39 -10.21
C SER A 12 13.55 13.04 -11.59
N PRO A 13 14.17 14.23 -11.67
CA PRO A 13 14.53 14.82 -12.97
C PRO A 13 15.45 13.94 -13.83
N ASP A 14 16.27 13.10 -13.21
CA ASP A 14 17.17 12.20 -13.94
C ASP A 14 16.44 10.93 -14.41
N ASP A 15 15.50 10.41 -13.61
CA ASP A 15 14.59 9.34 -14.04
C ASP A 15 13.79 9.76 -15.28
N LEU A 16 13.33 11.01 -15.33
CA LEU A 16 12.57 11.52 -16.46
C LEU A 16 13.41 11.51 -17.75
N LYS A 17 14.66 12.00 -17.69
CA LYS A 17 15.57 11.98 -18.84
C LYS A 17 15.87 10.56 -19.30
N GLN A 18 16.07 9.64 -18.36
CA GLN A 18 16.29 8.22 -18.67
C GLN A 18 15.05 7.62 -19.37
N ALA A 19 13.86 7.85 -18.80
CA ALA A 19 12.61 7.36 -19.35
C ALA A 19 12.39 7.84 -20.79
N GLU A 20 12.71 9.11 -21.09
CA GLU A 20 12.64 9.67 -22.44
C GLU A 20 13.66 9.02 -23.39
N ALA A 21 14.92 8.88 -22.97
CA ALA A 21 15.98 8.29 -23.77
C ALA A 21 15.72 6.81 -24.11
N GLU A 22 15.12 6.07 -23.18
CA GLU A 22 14.83 4.65 -23.34
C GLU A 22 13.45 4.37 -23.97
N GLY A 23 12.65 5.41 -24.25
CA GLY A 23 11.28 5.25 -24.73
C GLY A 23 10.41 4.49 -23.73
N TRP A 24 10.65 4.69 -22.43
CA TRP A 24 9.91 4.02 -21.37
C TRP A 24 8.44 4.41 -21.42
N ASN A 25 7.57 3.41 -21.36
CA ASN A 25 6.13 3.61 -21.37
C ASN A 25 5.51 3.09 -20.06
N PRO A 26 4.98 3.97 -19.18
CA PRO A 26 4.38 3.59 -17.90
C PRO A 26 3.21 2.61 -18.07
N SER A 27 2.47 2.68 -19.18
CA SER A 27 1.31 1.81 -19.42
C SER A 27 1.68 0.32 -19.51
N HIS A 28 2.94 0.00 -19.85
CA HIS A 28 3.43 -1.37 -19.95
C HIS A 28 3.76 -2.01 -18.59
N CYS A 29 3.55 -1.29 -17.47
CA CYS A 29 3.83 -1.76 -16.11
C CYS A 29 5.28 -2.24 -15.86
N LYS A 30 6.22 -1.91 -16.76
CA LYS A 30 7.64 -2.21 -16.60
C LYS A 30 8.28 -1.27 -15.55
N PRO A 31 9.17 -1.78 -14.68
CA PRO A 31 10.03 -0.92 -13.88
C PRO A 31 10.85 0.01 -14.79
N LEU A 32 11.19 1.20 -14.29
CA LEU A 32 12.11 2.11 -14.98
C LEU A 32 13.56 1.74 -14.64
N ASN A 33 13.91 1.90 -13.36
CA ASN A 33 15.20 1.50 -12.81
C ASN A 33 15.01 1.06 -11.33
N PRO A 34 16.03 0.43 -10.72
CA PRO A 34 15.93 -0.07 -9.34
C PRO A 34 15.65 1.03 -8.29
N ASP A 35 16.25 2.21 -8.45
CA ASP A 35 16.13 3.31 -7.49
C ASP A 35 14.71 3.90 -7.46
N ASN A 36 14.11 4.09 -8.65
CA ASN A 36 12.72 4.49 -8.81
C ASN A 36 11.77 3.44 -8.22
N GLU A 37 12.04 2.15 -8.44
CA GLU A 37 11.23 1.07 -7.89
C GLU A 37 11.30 1.03 -6.36
N ALA A 38 12.49 1.19 -5.78
CA ALA A 38 12.68 1.26 -4.32
C ALA A 38 11.93 2.47 -3.72
N THR A 39 12.04 3.64 -4.36
CA THR A 39 11.34 4.86 -3.93
C THR A 39 9.82 4.69 -4.05
N MET A 40 9.33 4.08 -5.12
CA MET A 40 7.91 3.79 -5.34
C MET A 40 7.36 2.84 -4.27
N LEU A 41 8.07 1.75 -3.96
CA LEU A 41 7.67 0.80 -2.93
C LEU A 41 7.65 1.46 -1.54
N SER A 42 8.67 2.27 -1.22
CA SER A 42 8.73 3.03 0.04
C SER A 42 7.57 4.03 0.16
N ALA A 43 7.26 4.78 -0.91
CA ALA A 43 6.13 5.70 -0.93
C ALA A 43 4.78 4.99 -0.74
N LEU A 44 4.61 3.82 -1.37
CA LEU A 44 3.40 3.01 -1.23
C LEU A 44 3.28 2.43 0.18
N GLU A 45 4.37 1.94 0.76
CA GLU A 45 4.40 1.45 2.15
C GLU A 45 4.00 2.56 3.14
N GLN A 46 4.60 3.75 3.02
CA GLN A 46 4.30 4.90 3.88
C GLN A 46 2.82 5.31 3.77
N LEU A 47 2.26 5.35 2.55
CA LEU A 47 0.86 5.65 2.34
C LEU A 47 -0.06 4.63 3.05
N LEU A 48 0.24 3.34 2.92
CA LEU A 48 -0.55 2.29 3.55
C LEU A 48 -0.46 2.33 5.08
N HIS A 49 0.71 2.66 5.62
CA HIS A 49 0.86 2.91 7.06
C HIS A 49 0.02 4.11 7.52
N ALA A 50 0.06 5.23 6.79
CA ALA A 50 -0.75 6.40 7.08
C ALA A 50 -2.26 6.09 7.04
N MET A 51 -2.71 5.32 6.03
CA MET A 51 -4.10 4.86 5.94
C MET A 51 -4.49 3.96 7.12
N LEU A 52 -3.59 3.09 7.57
CA LEU A 52 -3.86 2.21 8.72
C LEU A 52 -3.92 3.00 10.03
N GLN A 53 -3.03 3.98 10.21
CA GLN A 53 -2.99 4.86 11.38
C GLN A 53 -4.17 5.84 11.44
N ALA A 54 -4.84 6.10 10.31
CA ALA A 54 -6.03 6.95 10.27
C ALA A 54 -7.29 6.29 10.88
N TYR A 55 -7.26 4.98 11.14
CA TYR A 55 -8.37 4.33 11.84
C TYR A 55 -8.38 4.70 13.32
N PRO A 56 -9.55 4.99 13.92
CA PRO A 56 -9.66 5.38 15.32
C PRO A 56 -9.45 4.23 16.30
N THR A 57 -9.40 3.00 15.81
CA THR A 57 -9.23 1.78 16.61
C THR A 57 -8.20 0.87 15.96
N THR A 58 -7.63 -0.05 16.74
CA THR A 58 -6.76 -1.13 16.28
C THR A 58 -7.59 -2.32 15.75
N LEU A 59 -6.92 -3.33 15.20
CA LEU A 59 -7.61 -4.56 14.79
C LEU A 59 -8.07 -5.38 16.01
N GLU A 60 -7.25 -5.41 17.06
CA GLU A 60 -7.52 -6.11 18.32
C GLU A 60 -8.74 -5.51 19.03
N GLU A 61 -8.82 -4.18 19.12
CA GLU A 61 -9.97 -3.48 19.68
C GLU A 61 -11.28 -3.80 18.92
N ASP A 62 -11.23 -3.90 17.58
CA ASP A 62 -12.41 -4.28 16.79
C ASP A 62 -12.81 -5.75 16.99
N GLU A 63 -11.83 -6.63 17.23
CA GLU A 63 -12.06 -8.05 17.51
C GLU A 63 -12.72 -8.23 18.88
N ASP A 64 -12.29 -7.46 19.88
CA ASP A 64 -12.89 -7.43 21.21
C ASP A 64 -14.32 -6.89 21.17
N MET A 65 -14.56 -5.78 20.46
CA MET A 65 -15.91 -5.23 20.26
C MET A 65 -16.86 -6.23 19.59
N MET A 66 -16.37 -7.09 18.70
CA MET A 66 -17.19 -8.12 18.05
C MET A 66 -17.62 -9.26 18.99
N GLN A 67 -16.98 -9.43 20.15
CA GLN A 67 -17.38 -10.43 21.13
C GLN A 67 -18.54 -9.97 22.03
N ASP A 68 -18.90 -8.67 22.00
CA ASP A 68 -20.03 -8.17 22.77
C ASP A 68 -21.36 -8.64 22.17
N SER A 69 -22.10 -9.46 22.92
CA SER A 69 -23.39 -10.02 22.52
C SER A 69 -24.53 -8.99 22.43
N ASN A 70 -24.32 -7.76 22.90
CA ASN A 70 -25.33 -6.70 22.89
C ASN A 70 -25.31 -5.84 21.63
N GLU A 71 -24.36 -6.06 20.72
CA GLU A 71 -24.22 -5.25 19.53
C GLU A 71 -25.29 -5.51 18.47
N SER A 72 -25.70 -4.44 17.79
CA SER A 72 -26.66 -4.55 16.69
C SER A 72 -26.02 -5.23 15.47
N ILE A 73 -26.83 -5.91 14.63
CA ILE A 73 -26.36 -6.48 13.36
C ILE A 73 -25.67 -5.42 12.48
N GLY A 74 -26.20 -4.18 12.47
CA GLY A 74 -25.61 -3.06 11.75
C GLY A 74 -24.20 -2.72 12.25
N THR A 75 -24.02 -2.67 13.58
CA THR A 75 -22.71 -2.45 14.18
C THR A 75 -21.73 -3.57 13.83
N LEU A 76 -22.17 -4.83 13.94
CA LEU A 76 -21.33 -6.00 13.64
C LEU A 76 -20.89 -6.01 12.17
N LEU A 77 -21.75 -5.62 11.23
CA LEU A 77 -21.38 -5.48 9.82
C LEU A 77 -20.36 -4.37 9.60
N ALA A 78 -20.54 -3.22 10.25
CA ALA A 78 -19.59 -2.11 10.17
C ALA A 78 -18.21 -2.49 10.75
N LEU A 79 -18.19 -3.19 11.89
CA LEU A 79 -16.96 -3.72 12.49
C LEU A 79 -16.25 -4.69 11.54
N ARG A 80 -16.97 -5.68 11.00
CA ARG A 80 -16.40 -6.63 10.03
C ARG A 80 -15.81 -5.95 8.80
N PHE A 81 -16.53 -4.95 8.27
CA PHE A 81 -16.05 -4.20 7.11
C PHE A 81 -14.75 -3.47 7.42
N ARG A 82 -14.71 -2.71 8.52
CA ARG A 82 -13.53 -1.98 8.98
C ARG A 82 -12.34 -2.92 9.23
N MET A 83 -12.56 -4.03 9.93
CA MET A 83 -11.52 -5.05 10.16
C MET A 83 -10.99 -5.64 8.85
N GLY A 84 -11.86 -5.87 7.87
CA GLY A 84 -11.49 -6.33 6.54
C GLY A 84 -10.53 -5.36 5.85
N GLN A 85 -10.80 -4.06 5.93
CA GLN A 85 -9.93 -3.02 5.37
C GLN A 85 -8.56 -2.99 6.08
N LYS A 86 -8.53 -2.99 7.42
CA LYS A 86 -7.28 -3.00 8.21
C LYS A 86 -6.41 -4.22 7.85
N ARG A 87 -7.00 -5.41 7.78
CA ARG A 87 -6.30 -6.65 7.40
C ARG A 87 -5.75 -6.58 5.98
N MET A 88 -6.50 -6.00 5.04
CA MET A 88 -6.04 -5.81 3.67
C MET A 88 -4.82 -4.89 3.62
N LEU A 89 -4.84 -3.77 4.35
CA LEU A 89 -3.70 -2.86 4.46
C LEU A 89 -2.47 -3.57 5.05
N GLN A 90 -2.62 -4.24 6.19
CA GLN A 90 -1.52 -4.97 6.86
C GLN A 90 -0.89 -6.04 5.95
N ARG A 91 -1.71 -6.83 5.23
CA ARG A 91 -1.22 -7.84 4.27
C ARG A 91 -0.49 -7.21 3.09
N THR A 92 -0.92 -6.04 2.65
CA THR A 92 -0.32 -5.33 1.52
C THR A 92 1.04 -4.76 1.92
N ILE A 93 1.15 -4.14 3.11
CA ILE A 93 2.42 -3.69 3.70
C ILE A 93 3.41 -4.86 3.79
N ALA A 94 3.00 -5.99 4.38
CA ALA A 94 3.86 -7.18 4.47
C ALA A 94 4.27 -7.75 3.09
N THR A 95 3.47 -7.51 2.05
CA THR A 95 3.84 -7.90 0.68
C THR A 95 4.87 -6.96 0.09
N ILE A 96 4.71 -5.64 0.28
CA ILE A 96 5.68 -4.63 -0.17
C ILE A 96 7.03 -4.82 0.51
N GLN A 97 7.05 -5.06 1.83
CA GLN A 97 8.29 -5.29 2.58
C GLN A 97 9.05 -6.52 2.05
N ARG A 98 8.34 -7.59 1.67
CA ARG A 98 8.95 -8.76 1.02
C ARG A 98 9.51 -8.44 -0.36
N MET A 99 8.81 -7.62 -1.14
CA MET A 99 9.29 -7.18 -2.46
C MET A 99 10.54 -6.30 -2.34
N ALA A 100 10.56 -5.37 -1.38
CA ALA A 100 11.72 -4.53 -1.11
C ALA A 100 12.92 -5.35 -0.63
N GLY A 101 12.71 -6.32 0.27
CA GLY A 101 13.76 -7.22 0.75
C GLY A 101 14.33 -8.16 -0.33
N ALA A 102 13.53 -8.53 -1.34
CA ALA A 102 13.99 -9.36 -2.46
C ALA A 102 14.80 -8.57 -3.51
N ASN A 103 14.67 -7.24 -3.56
CA ASN A 103 15.37 -6.37 -4.53
C ASN A 103 16.72 -5.83 -4.02
N GLY A 104 17.11 -6.11 -2.78
CA GLY A 104 18.36 -5.67 -2.15
C GLY A 104 19.45 -6.74 -2.02
N GLY A 105 19.33 -7.85 -2.75
CA GLY A 105 20.25 -9.00 -2.72
C GLY A 105 20.97 -9.24 -4.04
#